data_AF-A0A2X1XZI2-F1
#
_entry.id   AF-A0A2X1XZI2-F1
#
_cell.length_a   1.000
_cell.length_b   1.000
_cell.length_c   1.000
_cell.angle_alpha   90.00
_cell.angle_beta   90.00
_cell.angle_gamma   90.00
#
_symmetry.space_group_name_H-M   'P 1'
#
loop_
_entity.id
_entity.type
_entity.pdbx_description
1 polymer ?
#
loop_
_entity_poly.entity_id
_entity_poly.type
_entity_poly.pdbx_seq_one_letter_code
_entity_poly.pdbx_strand_id
1 'polypeptide(L)' 'MRELKPILIDKYILAALREDMTSGDITTDSILKDEKAEVNLIAKDKGILAGLDVFKRVFELLDEDVTLLKRGLS' A
#
# COMPACT_ATOMS: atom_id res chain seq x y z
N MET A 1 0.58 10.77 -16.41
CA MET A 1 0.12 9.36 -16.32
C MET A 1 -1.35 9.42 -15.92
N ARG A 2 -2.25 8.65 -16.55
CA ARG A 2 -3.66 8.61 -16.11
C ARG A 2 -3.76 7.68 -14.90
N GLU A 3 -4.44 8.11 -13.85
CA GLU A 3 -4.74 7.25 -12.70
C GLU A 3 -5.76 6.17 -13.07
N LEU A 4 -5.55 4.95 -12.56
CA LEU A 4 -6.55 3.89 -12.64
C LEU A 4 -7.77 4.25 -11.79
N LYS A 5 -8.97 4.04 -12.34
CA LYS A 5 -10.22 4.32 -11.62
C LYS A 5 -10.47 3.23 -10.57
N PRO A 6 -10.86 3.56 -9.33
CA PRO A 6 -11.13 2.58 -8.26
C PRO A 6 -12.07 1.45 -8.68
N ILE A 7 -13.13 1.77 -9.45
CA ILE A 7 -14.08 0.78 -9.98
C ILE A 7 -13.43 -0.37 -10.78
N LEU A 8 -12.25 -0.15 -11.35
CA LEU A 8 -11.53 -1.15 -12.12
C LEU A 8 -10.60 -2.01 -11.26
N ILE A 9 -10.10 -1.49 -10.14
CA ILE A 9 -8.99 -2.09 -9.37
C ILE A 9 -9.39 -2.55 -7.97
N ASP A 10 -10.34 -1.88 -7.30
CA ASP A 10 -10.66 -2.11 -5.88
C ASP A 10 -11.08 -3.56 -5.62
N LYS A 11 -11.85 -4.16 -6.53
CA LYS A 11 -12.30 -5.55 -6.37
C LYS A 11 -11.13 -6.55 -6.32
N TYR A 12 -10.04 -6.28 -7.04
CA TYR A 12 -8.87 -7.14 -7.07
C TYR A 12 -8.00 -6.91 -5.84
N ILE A 13 -7.83 -5.64 -5.45
CA ILE A 13 -7.09 -5.27 -4.23
C ILE A 13 -7.76 -5.90 -3.01
N LEU A 14 -9.07 -5.73 -2.86
CA LEU A 14 -9.83 -6.30 -1.75
C LEU A 14 -9.82 -7.83 -1.75
N ALA A 15 -9.80 -8.47 -2.92
CA ALA A 15 -9.68 -9.92 -3.01
C ALA A 15 -8.31 -10.40 -2.51
N ALA A 16 -7.23 -9.74 -2.93
CA ALA A 16 -5.87 -10.06 -2.49
C ALA A 16 -5.69 -9.82 -0.97
N LEU A 17 -6.17 -8.69 -0.45
CA LEU A 17 -6.11 -8.40 0.99
C LEU A 17 -6.88 -9.42 1.83
N ARG A 18 -8.05 -9.87 1.36
CA ARG A 18 -8.84 -10.91 2.07
C ARG A 18 -8.16 -12.27 2.05
N GLU A 19 -7.44 -12.60 0.97
CA GLU A 19 -6.69 -13.85 0.86
C GLU A 19 -5.48 -13.85 1.81
N ASP A 20 -4.74 -12.73 1.87
CA ASP A 20 -3.54 -12.60 2.70
C ASP A 20 -3.87 -12.44 4.20
N MET A 21 -4.91 -11.65 4.53
CA MET A 21 -5.30 -11.30 5.90
C MET A 21 -6.62 -11.94 6.36
N THR A 22 -6.83 -13.23 6.05
CA THR A 22 -8.10 -13.94 6.37
C THR A 22 -8.53 -13.83 7.84
N SER A 23 -7.59 -13.76 8.78
CA SER A 23 -7.83 -13.61 10.22
C SER A 23 -7.15 -12.38 10.83
N GLY A 24 -6.77 -11.40 9.99
CA GLY A 24 -5.88 -10.30 10.37
C GLY A 24 -4.39 -10.69 10.33
N ASP A 25 -3.53 -9.80 10.81
CA ASP A 25 -2.07 -10.01 10.89
C ASP A 25 -1.64 -10.20 12.35
N ILE A 26 -1.77 -11.44 12.82
CA ILE A 26 -1.48 -11.82 14.22
C ILE A 26 -0.05 -11.48 14.63
N THR A 27 0.91 -11.53 13.70
CA THR A 27 2.32 -11.25 14.01
C THR A 27 2.50 -9.77 14.29
N THR A 28 1.93 -8.92 13.45
CA THR A 28 1.94 -7.47 13.63
C THR A 28 1.18 -7.07 14.90
N ASP A 29 -0.03 -7.60 15.10
CA ASP A 29 -0.88 -7.29 16.26
C ASP A 29 -0.27 -7.74 17.60
N SER A 30 0.61 -8.76 17.59
CA SER A 30 1.26 -9.25 18.81
C SER A 30 2.48 -8.43 19.23
N ILE A 31 3.03 -7.62 18.32
CA ILE A 31 4.28 -6.88 18.53
C ILE A 31 4.01 -5.39 18.62
N LEU A 32 3.22 -4.86 17.67
CA LEU A 32 2.90 -3.44 17.58
C LEU A 32 1.61 -3.14 18.34
N LYS A 33 1.45 -1.89 18.78
CA LYS A 33 0.20 -1.40 19.38
C LYS A 33 -0.48 -0.41 18.45
N ASP A 34 -0.18 0.87 18.61
CA ASP A 34 -0.74 1.97 17.80
C ASP A 34 0.37 2.94 17.36
N GLU A 35 1.51 2.37 16.94
CA GLU A 35 2.70 3.13 16.59
C GLU A 35 2.57 3.71 15.17
N LYS A 36 3.06 4.94 14.98
CA LYS A 36 3.19 5.55 13.65
C LYS A 36 4.63 5.44 13.17
N ALA A 37 4.81 5.08 11.90
CA ALA A 37 6.12 4.92 11.29
C ALA A 37 6.20 5.60 9.91
N GLU A 38 7.43 5.92 9.49
CA GLU A 38 7.74 6.34 8.12
C GLU A 38 8.55 5.23 7.44
N VAL A 39 8.19 4.89 6.21
CA VAL A 39 8.84 3.82 5.43
C VAL A 39 9.23 4.35 4.05
N ASN A 40 10.40 3.94 3.56
CA ASN A 40 10.86 4.29 2.21
C ASN A 40 10.64 3.12 1.23
N LEU A 41 9.91 3.37 0.15
CA LEU A 41 9.81 2.43 -0.98
C LEU A 41 11.04 2.55 -1.89
N ILE A 42 11.93 1.55 -1.84
CA ILE A 42 13.22 1.57 -2.55
C ILE A 42 13.25 0.48 -3.62
N ALA A 43 13.49 0.86 -4.88
CA ALA A 43 13.73 -0.09 -5.96
C ALA A 43 15.13 -0.71 -5.81
N LYS A 44 15.20 -2.04 -5.81
CA LYS A 44 16.46 -2.79 -5.63
C LYS A 44 17.23 -3.02 -6.94
N ASP A 45 16.62 -2.70 -8.08
CA ASP A 45 17.22 -2.84 -9.40
C ASP A 45 16.64 -1.82 -10.38
N LYS A 46 17.27 -1.66 -11.54
CA LYS A 46 16.85 -0.77 -12.62
C LYS A 46 15.58 -1.30 -13.29
N GLY A 47 14.65 -0.40 -13.59
CA GLY A 47 13.41 -0.76 -14.28
C GLY A 47 12.54 0.45 -14.58
N ILE A 48 11.33 0.18 -15.07
CA ILE A 48 10.29 1.19 -15.30
C ILE A 48 9.28 1.07 -14.17
N LEU A 49 8.99 2.20 -13.52
CA LEU A 49 8.01 2.27 -12.45
C LEU A 49 6.58 2.23 -13.02
N ALA A 50 5.78 1.28 -12.53
CA ALA A 50 4.37 1.12 -12.88
C ALA A 50 3.57 0.63 -11.64
N GLY A 51 2.26 0.90 -11.61
CA GLY A 51 1.37 0.43 -10.54
C GLY A 51 1.46 1.21 -9.22
N LEU A 52 2.03 2.43 -9.22
CA LEU A 52 2.06 3.29 -8.03
C LEU A 52 0.66 3.68 -7.53
N ASP A 53 -0.30 3.79 -8.44
CA ASP A 53 -1.71 4.04 -8.13
C ASP A 53 -2.35 2.85 -7.42
N VAL A 54 -2.06 1.62 -7.86
CA VAL A 54 -2.46 0.39 -7.15
C VAL A 54 -1.81 0.34 -5.76
N PHE A 55 -0.50 0.59 -5.68
CA PHE A 55 0.22 0.64 -4.40
C PHE A 55 -0.42 1.64 -3.42
N LYS A 56 -0.66 2.87 -3.87
CA LYS A 56 -1.35 3.90 -3.08
C LYS A 56 -2.73 3.44 -2.62
N ARG A 57 -3.51 2.86 -3.54
CA ARG A 57 -4.89 2.44 -3.27
C ARG A 57 -4.98 1.32 -2.24
N VAL A 58 -3.99 0.43 -2.17
CA VAL A 58 -3.92 -0.62 -1.12
C VAL A 58 -3.91 0.03 0.27
N PHE A 59 -3.04 1.01 0.50
CA PHE A 59 -2.96 1.68 1.80
C PHE A 59 -4.21 2.50 2.10
N GLU A 60 -4.74 3.26 1.14
CA GLU A 60 -6.00 4.02 1.32
C GLU A 60 -7.20 3.13 1.70
N LEU A 61 -7.22 1.87 1.26
CA LEU A 61 -8.29 0.91 1.59
C LEU A 61 -8.11 0.26 2.97
N LEU A 62 -6.88 0.17 3.46
CA LEU A 62 -6.56 -0.39 4.78
C LEU A 62 -6.65 0.65 5.89
N ASP A 63 -6.15 1.85 5.64
CA ASP A 63 -6.08 2.95 6.60
C ASP A 63 -6.07 4.31 5.87
N GLU A 64 -7.09 5.13 6.15
CA GLU A 64 -7.26 6.45 5.54
C GLU A 64 -6.25 7.50 6.04
N ASP A 65 -5.58 7.25 7.17
CA ASP A 65 -4.57 8.14 7.73
C ASP A 65 -3.19 7.99 7.07
N VAL A 66 -2.99 6.97 6.23
CA VAL A 66 -1.71 6.72 5.55
C VAL A 66 -1.45 7.77 4.48
N THR A 67 -0.33 8.48 4.60
CA THR A 67 0.10 9.51 3.64
C THR A 67 1.32 9.04 2.83
N LEU A 68 1.22 9.11 1.50
CA LEU A 68 2.33 8.83 0.59
C LEU A 68 3.00 10.13 0.15
N LEU A 69 4.29 10.25 0.43
CA LEU A 69 5.10 11.40 0.05
C LEU A 69 6.06 11.04 -1.07
N LYS A 70 6.08 11.85 -2.13
CA LYS A 70 7.14 11.79 -3.14
C LYS A 70 8.34 12.57 -2.62
N ARG A 71 9.35 11.87 -2.10
CA ARG A 71 10.64 12.51 -1.82
C ARG A 71 11.33 12.84 -3.16
N GLY A 72 11.46 14.14 -3.45
CA GLY A 72 12.28 14.60 -4.57
C GLY A 72 13.76 14.37 -4.26
N LEU A 73 14.52 13.87 -5.23
CA LEU A 73 15.97 13.99 -5.19
C LEU A 73 16.28 15.46 -5.50
N SER A 74 16.71 16.22 -4.49
CA SER A 74 17.35 17.53 -4.66
C SER A 74 18.74 17.35 -5.22
#